data_AF-A0A968AZ74-F1
#
_entry.id   AF-A0A968AZ74-F1
#
_cell.length_a   1.000
_cell.length_b   1.000
_cell.length_c   1.000
_cell.angle_alpha   90.00
_cell.angle_beta   90.00
_cell.angle_gamma   90.00
#
_symmetry.space_group_name_H-M   'P 1'
#
loop_
_entity.id
_entity.type
_entity.pdbx_description
1 polymer ?
#
loop_
_entity_poly.entity_id
_entity_poly.type
_entity_poly.pdbx_seq_one_letter_code
_entity_poly.pdbx_strand_id
1 'polypeptide(L)' 'LMVIAAGFLAGFINVVAGGGSLITMPLLIFMGLPSVVANATNRVALLLQNITAVAGFKSKGVSAFPYSIWLGLSA' A
#
# COMPACT_ATOMS: atom_id res chain seq x y z
N LEU A 1 -8.95 17.69 -2.79
CA LEU A 1 -7.94 17.88 -1.73
C LEU A 1 -8.02 16.81 -0.63
N MET A 2 -9.20 16.54 -0.04
CA MET A 2 -9.35 15.55 1.04
C MET A 2 -8.87 14.14 0.65
N VAL A 3 -9.16 13.69 -0.57
CA VAL A 3 -8.77 12.36 -1.08
C VAL A 3 -7.25 12.23 -1.22
N ILE A 4 -6.56 13.31 -1.60
CA ILE A 4 -5.10 13.33 -1.72
C ILE A 4 -4.50 13.22 -0.32
N ALA A 5 -4.97 14.02 0.64
CA ALA A 5 -4.51 13.97 2.02
C ALA A 5 -4.78 12.60 2.68
N ALA A 6 -5.98 12.06 2.49
CA ALA A 6 -6.36 10.74 2.98
C ALA A 6 -5.54 9.62 2.32
N GLY A 7 -5.24 9.74 1.02
CA GLY A 7 -4.38 8.82 0.29
C GLY A 7 -2.94 8.81 0.80
N PHE A 8 -2.36 9.98 1.10
CA PHE A 8 -1.04 10.10 1.73
C PHE A 8 -1.03 9.48 3.13
N LEU A 9 -2.04 9.79 3.96
CA LEU A 9 -2.14 9.25 5.32
C LEU A 9 -2.31 7.73 5.30
N ALA A 10 -3.24 7.22 4.48
CA ALA A 10 -3.46 5.80 4.32
C ALA A 10 -2.23 5.10 3.74
N GLY A 11 -1.50 5.73 2.83
CA GLY A 11 -0.25 5.21 2.29
C GLY A 11 0.83 5.08 3.36
N PHE A 12 1.01 6.11 4.19
CA PHE A 12 1.92 6.09 5.33
C PHE A 12 1.54 4.97 6.32
N ILE A 13 0.26 4.87 6.70
CA ILE A 13 -0.25 3.81 7.57
C ILE A 13 -0.01 2.43 6.95
N ASN A 14 -0.18 2.28 5.64
CA ASN A 14 0.03 1.00 4.98
C ASN A 14 1.51 0.56 5.03
N VAL A 15 2.45 1.48 4.85
CA VAL A 15 3.89 1.17 4.95
C VAL A 15 4.32 0.85 6.38
N VAL A 16 3.75 1.52 7.38
CA VAL A 16 4.14 1.36 8.79
C VAL A 16 3.41 0.21 9.50
N ALA A 17 2.11 0.05 9.25
CA ALA A 17 1.22 -0.84 10.00
C ALA A 17 0.52 -1.91 9.12
N GLY A 18 0.63 -1.84 7.79
CA GLY A 18 0.03 -2.80 6.85
C GLY A 18 -1.49 -2.68 6.63
N GLY A 19 -2.20 -1.85 7.42
CA GLY A 19 -3.67 -1.75 7.41
C GLY A 19 -4.27 -0.60 6.59
N GLY A 20 -3.46 0.21 5.91
CA GLY A 20 -3.94 1.43 5.23
C GLY A 20 -4.96 1.17 4.12
N SER A 21 -4.97 -0.03 3.54
CA SER A 21 -5.97 -0.46 2.57
C SER A 21 -7.41 -0.49 3.11
N LEU A 22 -7.56 -0.66 4.43
CA LEU A 22 -8.87 -0.60 5.11
C LEU A 22 -9.44 0.82 5.11
N ILE A 23 -8.61 1.84 4.85
CA ILE A 23 -9.01 3.25 4.77
C ILE A 23 -9.24 3.66 3.32
N THR A 24 -8.40 3.22 2.38
CA THR A 24 -8.51 3.57 0.96
C THR A 24 -9.74 2.94 0.29
N MET A 25 -10.10 1.69 0.63
CA MET A 25 -11.25 1.04 -0.01
C MET A 25 -12.59 1.72 0.33
N PRO A 26 -12.93 1.96 1.62
CA PRO A 26 -14.16 2.68 1.95
C PRO A 26 -14.16 4.10 1.38
N LEU A 27 -12.99 4.76 1.34
CA LEU A 27 -12.87 6.09 0.74
C LEU A 27 -13.21 6.08 -0.75
N LEU A 28 -12.67 5.14 -1.53
CA LEU A 28 -12.97 5.00 -2.96
C LEU A 28 -14.43 4.62 -3.21
N ILE A 29 -14.99 3.72 -2.39
CA ILE A 29 -16.40 3.34 -2.46
C ILE A 29 -17.30 4.54 -2.14
N PHE A 30 -16.96 5.33 -1.12
CA PHE A 30 -17.67 6.55 -0.75
C PHE A 30 -17.62 7.61 -1.87
N MET A 31 -16.55 7.62 -2.68
CA MET A 31 -16.45 8.44 -3.88
C MET A 31 -17.27 7.91 -5.08
N GLY A 32 -17.99 6.80 -4.92
CA GLY A 32 -18.88 6.24 -5.93
C GLY A 32 -18.26 5.15 -6.80
N LEU A 33 -17.03 4.68 -6.51
CA LEU A 33 -16.46 3.54 -7.23
C LEU A 33 -17.14 2.24 -6.79
N PRO A 34 -17.48 1.34 -7.74
CA PRO A 34 -17.87 -0.02 -7.41
C PRO A 34 -16.76 -0.74 -6.62
N SER A 35 -17.14 -1.60 -5.67
CA SER A 35 -16.20 -2.30 -4.79
C SER A 35 -15.10 -3.07 -5.54
N VAL A 36 -15.43 -3.66 -6.69
CA VAL A 36 -14.48 -4.37 -7.56
C VAL A 36 -13.44 -3.41 -8.14
N VAL A 37 -13.86 -2.24 -8.62
CA VAL A 37 -12.97 -1.24 -9.22
C VAL A 37 -12.11 -0.60 -8.14
N ALA A 38 -12.69 -0.22 -7.00
CA ALA A 38 -11.95 0.28 -5.84
C ALA A 38 -10.85 -0.70 -5.41
N ASN A 39 -11.16 -2.00 -5.39
CA ASN A 39 -10.19 -3.04 -5.04
C ASN A 39 -9.08 -3.19 -6.07
N ALA A 40 -9.40 -3.16 -7.36
CA ALA A 40 -8.41 -3.15 -8.43
C ALA A 40 -7.48 -1.93 -8.32
N THR A 41 -8.03 -0.73 -8.12
CA THR A 41 -7.26 0.51 -7.95
C THR A 41 -6.32 0.43 -6.75
N ASN A 42 -6.79 -0.06 -5.61
CA ASN A 42 -5.97 -0.18 -4.41
C ASN A 42 -4.80 -1.17 -4.61
N ARG A 43 -4.99 -2.28 -5.31
CA ARG A 43 -3.91 -3.25 -5.59
C ARG A 43 -2.80 -2.68 -6.46
N VAL A 44 -3.16 -1.90 -7.48
CA VAL A 44 -2.17 -1.17 -8.30
C VAL A 44 -1.42 -0.14 -7.46
N ALA A 45 -2.13 0.61 -6.61
CA ALA A 45 -1.50 1.57 -5.70
C ALA A 45 -0.54 0.89 -4.71
N LEU A 46 -0.92 -0.27 -4.15
CA LEU A 46 -0.09 -1.06 -3.26
C LEU A 46 1.17 -1.59 -3.94
N LEU A 47 1.10 -2.01 -5.20
CA LEU A 47 2.27 -2.49 -5.94
C LEU A 47 3.31 -1.38 -6.08
N LEU A 48 2.88 -0.19 -6.51
CA LEU A 48 3.75 0.98 -6.61
C LEU A 48 4.30 1.38 -5.24
N GLN A 49 3.45 1.40 -4.22
CA GLN A 49 3.86 1.70 -2.86
C GLN A 49 4.93 0.73 -2.36
N ASN A 50 4.76 -0.58 -2.56
CA ASN A 50 5.74 -1.58 -2.16
C ASN A 50 7.10 -1.36 -2.83
N ILE A 51 7.13 -1.05 -4.14
CA ILE A 51 8.37 -0.72 -4.85
C ILE A 51 9.06 0.49 -4.19
N THR A 52 8.31 1.56 -3.92
CA THR A 52 8.87 2.77 -3.28
C THR A 52 9.32 2.53 -1.85
N ALA A 53 8.57 1.74 -1.06
CA ALA A 53 8.89 1.40 0.31
C ALA A 53 10.17 0.56 0.38
N VAL A 54 10.26 -0.50 -0.44
CA VAL A 54 11.44 -1.36 -0.52
C VAL A 54 12.66 -0.56 -0.96
N ALA A 55 12.54 0.31 -1.97
CA ALA A 55 13.63 1.19 -2.39
C ALA A 55 14.08 2.15 -1.27
N GLY A 56 13.12 2.72 -0.52
CA GLY A 56 13.38 3.62 0.60
C GLY A 56 14.03 2.94 1.82
N PHE A 57 13.65 1.70 2.13
CA PHE A 57 14.31 0.92 3.18
C PHE A 57 15.71 0.48 2.76
N LYS A 58 15.87 0.08 1.49
CA LYS A 58 17.17 -0.32 0.94
C LYS A 58 18.19 0.84 0.96
N SER A 59 17.77 2.06 0.64
CA SER A 59 18.67 3.23 0.69
C SER A 59 19.15 3.57 2.12
N LYS A 60 18.41 3.12 3.14
CA LYS A 60 18.79 3.23 4.55
C LYS A 60 19.58 2.01 5.07
N GLY A 61 19.99 1.10 4.19
CA GLY A 61 20.74 -0.11 4.55
C GLY A 61 19.88 -1.22 5.18
N VAL A 62 18.56 -1.06 5.24
CA VAL A 62 17.64 -2.08 5.75
C VAL A 62 17.30 -3.04 4.62
N SER A 63 17.81 -4.27 4.71
CA SER A 63 17.56 -5.34 3.75
C SER A 63 17.18 -6.61 4.50
N ALA A 64 16.03 -7.20 4.14
CA ALA A 64 15.59 -8.50 4.65
C ALA A 64 15.96 -9.65 3.69
N PHE A 65 16.85 -9.41 2.73
CA PHE A 65 17.31 -10.45 1.80
C PHE A 65 18.17 -11.50 2.55
N PRO A 66 17.96 -12.83 2.36
CA PRO A 66 17.02 -13.48 1.43
C PRO A 66 15.65 -13.83 2.05
N TYR A 67 15.44 -13.59 3.34
CA TYR A 67 14.22 -13.96 4.07
C TYR A 67 12.95 -13.39 3.43
N SER A 68 13.02 -12.18 2.85
CA SER A 68 11.89 -11.55 2.14
C SER A 68 11.37 -12.38 0.95
N ILE A 69 12.22 -13.16 0.29
CA ILE A 69 11.81 -14.01 -0.84
C ILE A 69 11.06 -15.24 -0.34
N TRP A 70 11.56 -15.87 0.72
CA TRP A 70 10.88 -17.00 1.35
C TRP A 70 9.51 -16.62 1.89
N LEU A 71 9.42 -15.45 2.54
CA LEU A 71 8.16 -14.92 3.04
C LEU A 71 7.19 -14.60 1.91
N GLY A 72 7.68 -14.00 0.81
CA GLY A 72 6.85 -13.66 -0.35
C GLY A 72 6.37 -14.88 -1.14
N LEU A 73 7.11 -15.99 -1.13
CA LEU A 73 6.67 -17.26 -1.73
C LEU A 73 5.64 -18.00 -0.86
N SER A 74 5.63 -17.78 0.45
CA SER A 74 4.71 -18.44 1.38
C SER A 74 3.37 -17.70 1.60
N ALA A 75 3.31 -16.43 1.22
CA ALA A 75 2.15 -15.53 1.39
C ALA A 75 1.21 -15.59 0.19
#